data_AF-A0A523Q7R7-F1
#
_entry.id   AF-A0A523Q7R7-F1
#
_cell.length_a   1.000
_cell.length_b   1.000
_cell.length_c   1.000
_cell.angle_alpha   90.00
_cell.angle_beta   90.00
_cell.angle_gamma   90.00
#
_symmetry.space_group_name_H-M   'P 1'
#
loop_
_entity.id
_entity.type
_entity.pdbx_description
1 polymer ?
#
loop_
_entity_poly.entity_id
_entity_poly.type
_entity_poly.pdbx_seq_one_letter_code
_entity_poly.pdbx_strand_id
1 'polypeptide(L)'
;MSMRTVTLCAALSLFALTACSEKAQTSGTARKTDAAAHTGASAAYTAAGFKAGDKTAWENQIRQRNQGQNEYSRAPAVSLKP
;
A
#
# COMPACT_ATOMS: atom_id res chain seq x y z
N MET A 1 -30.26 -12.37 29.75
CA MET A 1 -29.61 -11.31 28.94
C MET A 1 -30.51 -10.08 29.01
N SER A 2 -30.05 -8.97 29.59
CA SER A 2 -30.89 -7.79 29.79
C SER A 2 -31.16 -7.10 28.45
N MET A 3 -32.37 -6.61 28.23
CA MET A 3 -32.76 -5.91 27.00
C MET A 3 -31.82 -4.73 26.69
N ARG A 4 -31.29 -4.07 27.74
CA ARG A 4 -30.28 -3.02 27.64
C ARG A 4 -28.96 -3.51 27.04
N THR A 5 -28.53 -4.73 27.38
CA THR A 5 -27.30 -5.34 26.86
C THR A 5 -27.45 -5.68 25.38
N VAL A 6 -28.62 -6.18 24.96
CA VAL A 6 -28.91 -6.50 23.55
C VAL A 6 -28.90 -5.23 22.69
N THR A 7 -29.51 -4.14 23.16
CA THR A 7 -29.50 -2.86 22.44
C THR A 7 -28.08 -2.29 22.28
N LEU A 8 -27.25 -2.39 23.31
CA LEU A 8 -25.86 -1.91 23.28
C LEU A 8 -25.00 -2.69 22.29
N CYS A 9 -25.11 -4.02 22.27
CA CYS A 9 -24.39 -4.85 21.31
C CYS A 9 -24.84 -4.59 19.86
N ALA A 10 -26.14 -4.43 19.61
CA ALA A 10 -26.66 -4.14 18.29
C ALA A 10 -26.15 -2.78 17.75
N ALA A 11 -26.11 -1.76 18.61
CA ALA A 11 -25.59 -0.44 18.23
C ALA A 11 -24.08 -0.52 17.87
N LEU A 12 -23.27 -1.20 18.68
CA LEU A 12 -21.84 -1.38 18.43
C LEU A 12 -21.55 -2.08 17.09
N SER A 13 -22.33 -3.11 16.76
CA SER A 13 -22.20 -3.82 15.48
C SER A 13 -22.46 -2.92 14.27
N LEU A 14 -23.45 -2.02 14.35
CA LEU A 14 -23.75 -1.07 13.27
C LEU A 14 -22.63 -0.05 13.07
N PHE A 15 -21.99 0.42 14.15
CA PHE A 15 -20.83 1.32 14.04
C PHE A 15 -19.60 0.62 13.44
N ALA A 16 -19.38 -0.66 13.73
CA ALA A 16 -18.25 -1.43 13.19
C ALA A 16 -18.29 -1.58 11.65
N LEU A 17 -19.48 -1.56 11.04
CA LEU A 17 -19.61 -1.61 9.57
C LEU A 17 -19.12 -0.34 8.85
N THR A 18 -19.00 0.78 9.57
CA THR A 18 -18.47 2.03 8.97
C THR A 18 -16.96 1.98 8.73
N ALA A 19 -16.25 0.97 9.24
CA ALA A 19 -14.81 0.80 9.04
C ALA A 19 -14.41 0.58 7.58
N CYS A 20 -15.31 0.08 6.73
CA CYS A 20 -15.07 -0.07 5.28
C CYS A 20 -15.66 1.09 4.44
N SER A 21 -16.17 2.15 5.07
CA SER A 21 -16.80 3.29 4.37
C SER A 21 -15.82 4.38 3.99
N GLU A 22 -14.53 4.04 3.79
CA GLU A 22 -13.57 5.01 3.25
C GLU A 22 -13.96 5.43 1.83
N LYS A 23 -13.70 6.70 1.48
CA LYS A 23 -13.84 7.14 0.09
C LYS A 23 -12.98 6.23 -0.78
N ALA A 24 -13.56 5.70 -1.85
CA ALA A 24 -12.82 4.90 -2.82
C ALA A 24 -11.49 5.61 -3.15
N GLN A 25 -10.37 4.92 -2.92
CA GLN A 25 -9.04 5.41 -3.30
C GLN A 25 -8.88 5.34 -4.82
N THR A 26 -9.72 6.09 -5.53
CA THR A 26 -9.53 6.31 -6.96
C THR A 26 -8.40 7.32 -7.10
N SER A 27 -7.42 7.02 -7.96
CA SER A 27 -6.58 8.09 -8.49
C SER A 27 -7.53 9.03 -9.23
N GLY A 28 -7.84 10.19 -8.66
CA GLY A 28 -8.91 11.12 -9.10
C GLY A 28 -8.83 11.61 -10.55
N THR A 29 -7.81 11.18 -11.28
CA THR A 29 -7.70 11.20 -12.73
C THR A 29 -7.10 9.86 -13.16
N ALA A 30 -7.72 9.18 -14.13
CA ALA A 30 -7.08 8.04 -14.77
C ALA A 30 -5.69 8.49 -15.26
N ARG A 31 -4.63 7.82 -14.78
CA ARG A 31 -3.26 8.07 -15.25
C ARG A 31 -3.29 8.03 -16.78
N LYS A 32 -2.69 9.02 -17.45
CA LYS A 32 -2.45 8.99 -18.90
C LYS A 32 -1.76 7.65 -19.24
N THR A 33 -2.46 6.77 -19.94
CA THR A 33 -2.00 5.39 -20.20
C THR A 33 -0.86 5.36 -21.20
N ASP A 34 -0.73 6.40 -22.02
CA ASP A 34 0.34 6.63 -23.00
C ASP A 34 1.60 7.27 -22.39
N ALA A 35 1.53 7.79 -21.16
CA ALA A 35 2.68 8.42 -20.52
C ALA A 35 3.68 7.38 -19.99
N ALA A 36 4.97 7.63 -20.20
CA ALA A 36 6.04 6.78 -19.67
C ALA A 36 5.94 6.61 -18.15
N ALA A 37 6.19 5.41 -17.63
CA ALA A 37 6.01 5.09 -16.21
C ALA A 37 6.88 5.94 -15.26
N HIS A 38 8.09 6.31 -15.69
CA HIS A 38 9.01 7.09 -14.89
C HIS A 38 8.63 8.59 -14.77
N THR A 39 7.65 9.09 -15.53
CA THR A 39 7.24 10.51 -15.50
C THR A 39 6.03 10.80 -14.62
N GLY A 40 5.33 9.78 -14.12
CA GLY A 40 4.04 9.94 -13.43
C GLY A 40 4.10 10.36 -11.95
N ALA A 41 5.29 10.61 -11.41
CA ALA A 41 5.45 10.91 -9.99
C ALA A 41 5.05 12.36 -9.67
N SER A 42 4.15 12.53 -8.69
CA SER A 42 3.81 13.85 -8.11
C SER A 42 4.68 14.11 -6.89
N ALA A 43 5.22 15.33 -6.77
CA ALA A 43 6.13 15.74 -5.70
C ALA A 43 5.56 15.51 -4.29
N ALA A 44 4.22 15.53 -4.14
CA ALA A 44 3.54 15.28 -2.86
C ALA A 44 3.67 13.82 -2.36
N TYR A 45 3.99 12.88 -3.25
CA TYR A 45 4.02 11.44 -2.94
C TYR A 45 5.38 10.82 -3.23
N THR A 46 6.44 11.63 -3.30
CA THR A 46 7.80 11.17 -3.56
C THR A 46 8.67 11.32 -2.32
N ALA A 47 9.56 10.35 -2.10
CA ALA A 47 10.58 10.46 -1.06
C ALA A 47 11.55 11.61 -1.35
N ALA A 48 12.16 12.16 -0.30
CA ALA A 48 13.18 13.21 -0.44
C ALA A 48 14.33 12.74 -1.35
N GLY A 49 14.75 13.61 -2.27
CA GLY A 49 15.80 13.30 -3.26
C GLY A 49 15.32 12.49 -4.48
N PHE A 50 14.05 12.09 -4.55
CA PHE A 50 13.50 11.48 -5.75
C PHE A 50 13.32 12.53 -6.87
N LYS A 51 13.86 12.22 -8.05
CA LYS A 51 13.76 13.07 -9.24
C LYS A 51 12.76 12.48 -10.23
N ALA A 52 11.61 13.12 -10.38
CA ALA A 52 10.60 12.73 -11.37
C ALA A 52 11.18 12.78 -12.79
N GLY A 53 10.86 11.78 -13.62
CA GLY A 53 11.35 11.68 -14.99
C GLY A 53 12.71 11.00 -15.14
N ASP A 54 13.47 10.79 -14.06
CA ASP A 54 14.74 10.06 -14.12
C ASP A 54 14.50 8.55 -14.33
N LYS A 55 14.64 8.10 -15.58
CA LYS A 55 14.38 6.71 -15.97
C LYS A 55 15.33 5.74 -15.27
N THR A 56 16.62 6.03 -15.22
CA THR A 56 17.62 5.11 -14.63
C THR A 56 17.41 4.94 -13.14
N ALA A 57 17.19 6.06 -12.41
CA ALA A 57 16.90 6.00 -10.99
C ALA A 57 15.58 5.24 -10.71
N TRP A 58 14.54 5.48 -11.53
CA TRP A 58 13.26 4.78 -11.43
C TRP A 58 13.41 3.26 -11.64
N GLU A 59 14.10 2.83 -12.70
CA GLU A 59 14.33 1.41 -13.00
C GLU A 59 15.12 0.72 -11.89
N ASN A 60 16.13 1.39 -11.35
CA ASN A 60 16.94 0.86 -10.24
C ASN A 60 16.10 0.66 -8.98
N GLN A 61 15.26 1.64 -8.62
CA GLN A 61 14.34 1.55 -7.48
C GLN A 61 13.35 0.38 -7.62
N ILE A 62 12.75 0.22 -8.81
CA ILE A 62 11.84 -0.91 -9.09
C ILE A 62 12.59 -2.25 -8.99
N ARG A 63 13.76 -2.35 -9.61
CA ARG A 63 14.57 -3.57 -9.59
C ARG A 63 14.96 -3.95 -8.16
N GLN A 64 15.40 -3.01 -7.34
CA GLN A 64 15.77 -3.24 -5.93
C GLN A 64 14.58 -3.73 -5.12
N ARG A 65 13.42 -3.07 -5.23
CA ARG A 65 12.18 -3.48 -4.55
C ARG A 65 11.79 -4.92 -4.88
N ASN A 66 11.86 -5.27 -6.15
CA ASN A 66 11.44 -6.60 -6.62
C ASN A 66 12.29 -7.73 -6.04
N GLN A 67 13.55 -7.47 -5.66
CA GLN A 67 14.38 -8.48 -5.00
C GLN A 67 13.84 -8.90 -3.63
N GLY A 68 13.23 -7.97 -2.89
CA GLY A 68 12.65 -8.25 -1.56
C GLY A 68 11.24 -8.85 -1.59
N GLN A 69 10.66 -9.04 -2.77
CA GLN A 69 9.33 -9.60 -3.00
C GLN A 69 9.38 -10.85 -3.89
N ASN A 70 10.56 -11.45 -4.05
CA ASN A 70 10.75 -12.62 -4.88
C ASN A 70 10.66 -13.90 -4.04
N GLU A 71 9.56 -14.65 -4.19
CA GLU A 71 9.27 -15.90 -3.47
C GLU A 71 10.27 -17.03 -3.80
N TYR A 72 11.05 -16.92 -4.89
CA TYR A 72 12.12 -17.87 -5.22
C TYR A 72 13.41 -17.63 -4.42
N SER A 73 13.47 -16.55 -3.64
CA SER A 73 14.61 -16.29 -2.75
C SER A 73 14.53 -17.24 -1.56
N ARG A 74 15.51 -18.14 -1.42
CA ARG A 74 15.59 -18.99 -0.21
C ARG A 74 15.69 -18.08 1.02
N ALA A 75 14.87 -18.34 2.03
CA ALA A 75 15.03 -17.70 3.33
C ALA A 75 16.48 -17.93 3.82
N PRO A 76 17.14 -16.91 4.41
CA PRO A 76 18.47 -17.11 4.96
C PRO A 76 18.43 -18.23 6.00
N ALA A 77 19.47 -19.07 6.01
CA ALA A 77 19.60 -20.13 6.99
C ALA A 77 19.60 -19.49 8.39
N VAL A 78 18.55 -19.75 9.17
CA VAL A 78 18.53 -19.39 10.59
C VAL A 78 19.59 -20.24 11.28
N SER A 79 20.69 -19.62 11.70
CA SER A 79 21.67 -20.25 12.57
C SER A 79 21.05 -20.38 13.96
N LEU A 80 20.37 -21.51 14.19
CA LEU A 80 19.98 -21.92 15.52
C LEU A 80 21.27 -22.28 16.25
N LYS A 81 21.70 -21.39 17.15
CA LYS A 81 22.72 -21.73 18.14
C LYS A 81 22.08 -22.73 19.12
N PRO A 82 22.76 -23.85 19.43
CA PRO A 82 22.25 -24.87 20.34
C PRO A 82 22.02 -24.32 21.75
#